data_AF-A0AAJ0A118-F1
#
_entry.id   AF-A0AAJ0A118-F1
#
_cell.length_a   1.000
_cell.length_b   1.000
_cell.length_c   1.000
_cell.angle_alpha   90.00
_cell.angle_beta   90.00
_cell.angle_gamma   90.00
#
_symmetry.space_group_name_H-M   'P 1'
#
loop_
_entity.id
_entity.type
_entity.pdbx_description
1 polymer ?
#
loop_
_entity_poly.entity_id
_entity_poly.type
_entity_poly.pdbx_seq_one_letter_code
_entity_poly.pdbx_strand_id
1 'polypeptide(L)'
;MFSMLREAYKRDGTVMNTSAWVAAGEVVKGWNEAGGDGEEEAKKGRFIYTGNFLNETILPLAEYVTLGVGKNAAWYWVNVADGLYKASKGWRFFYADERKEDGSFIGDTPGPESNGTFLLGAR
;
A
#
# COMPACT_ATOMS: atom_id res chain seq x y z
N MET A 1 -14.65 12.53 16.75
CA MET A 1 -13.42 11.70 16.63
C MET A 1 -12.83 11.28 17.98
N PHE A 2 -12.62 12.20 18.93
CA PHE A 2 -11.96 11.86 20.21
C PHE A 2 -12.77 10.97 21.18
N SER A 3 -14.04 10.69 20.87
CA SER A 3 -14.89 9.72 21.58
C SER A 3 -14.71 8.27 21.10
N MET A 4 -13.88 8.02 20.09
CA MET A 4 -13.63 6.69 19.55
C MET A 4 -12.94 5.80 20.59
N LEU A 5 -13.34 4.52 20.62
CA LEU A 5 -12.68 3.53 21.47
C LEU A 5 -11.21 3.38 21.08
N ARG A 6 -10.31 3.50 22.06
CA ARG A 6 -8.86 3.33 21.86
C ARG A 6 -8.52 2.00 21.19
N GLU A 7 -9.23 0.94 21.54
CA GLU A 7 -9.01 -0.39 20.97
C GLU A 7 -9.47 -0.48 19.51
N ALA A 8 -10.53 0.24 19.13
CA ALA A 8 -10.92 0.34 17.71
C ALA A 8 -9.85 1.09 16.91
N TYR A 9 -9.35 2.21 17.43
CA TYR A 9 -8.27 2.97 16.80
C TYR A 9 -7.01 2.13 16.59
N LYS A 10 -6.58 1.37 17.61
CA LYS A 10 -5.44 0.46 17.52
C LYS A 10 -5.68 -0.67 16.52
N ARG A 11 -6.84 -1.34 16.60
CA ARG A 11 -7.22 -2.43 15.70
C ARG A 11 -7.15 -1.98 14.24
N ASP A 12 -7.78 -0.86 13.93
CA ASP A 12 -7.85 -0.30 12.58
C ASP A 12 -6.45 0.07 12.07
N GLY A 13 -5.63 0.70 12.91
CA GLY A 13 -4.23 0.99 12.60
C GLY A 13 -3.39 -0.27 12.35
N THR A 14 -3.60 -1.32 13.14
CA THR A 14 -2.92 -2.62 12.93
C THR A 14 -3.31 -3.24 11.59
N VAL A 15 -4.60 -3.23 11.24
CA VAL A 15 -5.10 -3.82 9.99
C VAL A 15 -4.61 -3.05 8.77
N MET A 16 -4.61 -1.72 8.82
CA MET A 16 -4.26 -0.91 7.66
C MET A 16 -2.76 -0.68 7.52
N ASN A 17 -2.01 -0.60 8.61
CA ASN A 17 -0.60 -0.23 8.57
C ASN A 17 0.32 -1.36 9.02
N THR A 18 0.21 -1.81 10.26
CA THR A 18 1.20 -2.73 10.85
C THR A 18 1.26 -4.07 10.13
N SER A 19 0.11 -4.68 9.82
CA SER A 19 0.06 -5.95 9.08
C SER A 19 0.66 -5.82 7.68
N ALA A 20 0.39 -4.71 6.99
CA ALA A 20 0.90 -4.44 5.66
C ALA A 20 2.42 -4.20 5.64
N TRP A 21 2.94 -3.50 6.66
CA TRP A 21 4.38 -3.35 6.87
C TRP A 21 5.05 -4.73 7.05
N VAL A 22 4.46 -5.60 7.89
CA VAL A 22 4.99 -6.95 8.11
C VAL A 22 4.95 -7.76 6.81
N ALA A 23 3.85 -7.71 6.07
CA ALA A 23 3.73 -8.38 4.78
C ALA A 23 4.77 -7.91 3.75
N ALA A 24 5.03 -6.60 3.67
CA ALA A 24 6.11 -6.05 2.84
C ALA A 24 7.49 -6.59 3.26
N GLY A 25 7.73 -6.74 4.56
CA GLY A 25 8.95 -7.36 5.08
C GLY A 25 9.13 -8.81 4.63
N GLU A 26 8.07 -9.62 4.67
CA GLU A 26 8.12 -11.00 4.17
C GLU A 26 8.33 -11.07 2.66
N VAL A 27 7.73 -10.16 1.89
CA VAL A 27 7.95 -10.07 0.44
C VAL A 27 9.42 -9.74 0.11
N VAL A 28 10.03 -8.81 0.86
CA VAL A 28 11.45 -8.49 0.70
C VAL A 28 12.33 -9.70 1.01
N LYS A 29 12.02 -10.49 2.03
CA LYS A 29 12.75 -11.74 2.30
C LYS A 29 12.64 -12.71 1.12
N GLY A 30 11.43 -12.91 0.61
CA GLY A 30 11.20 -13.77 -0.55
C GLY A 30 11.99 -13.34 -1.79
N TRP A 31 12.09 -12.04 -2.09
CA TRP A 31 12.92 -11.57 -3.20
C TRP A 31 14.42 -11.76 -2.99
N ASN A 32 14.90 -11.64 -1.75
CA ASN A 32 16.30 -11.95 -1.44
C ASN A 32 16.59 -13.44 -1.64
N GLU A 33 15.70 -14.32 -1.16
CA GLU A 33 15.83 -15.77 -1.29
C GLU A 33 15.74 -16.24 -2.75
N ALA A 34 14.97 -15.54 -3.58
CA ALA A 34 14.85 -15.79 -5.01
C ALA A 34 16.05 -15.29 -5.85
N GLY A 35 17.19 -14.95 -5.23
CA GLY A 35 18.42 -14.53 -5.93
C GLY A 35 18.75 -13.05 -5.83
N GLY A 36 17.91 -12.23 -5.19
CA GLY A 36 18.21 -10.84 -4.83
C GLY A 36 18.76 -10.00 -5.98
N ASP A 37 19.94 -9.39 -5.78
CA ASP A 37 20.59 -8.55 -6.80
C ASP A 37 21.33 -9.37 -7.88
N GLY A 38 21.42 -10.70 -7.71
CA GLY A 38 22.13 -11.60 -8.60
C GLY A 38 21.27 -12.14 -9.74
N GLU A 39 19.95 -12.24 -9.55
CA GLU A 39 19.02 -12.78 -10.55
C GLU A 39 18.11 -11.69 -11.14
N GLU A 40 17.95 -11.70 -12.46
CA GLU A 40 17.15 -10.67 -13.15
C GLU A 40 15.67 -10.72 -12.75
N GLU A 41 15.11 -11.91 -12.52
CA GLU A 41 13.72 -12.06 -12.08
C GLU A 41 13.50 -11.54 -10.65
N ALA A 42 14.45 -11.76 -9.74
CA ALA A 42 14.37 -11.23 -8.38
C ALA A 42 14.33 -9.69 -8.38
N LYS A 43 15.02 -9.01 -9.31
CA LYS A 43 14.98 -7.54 -9.46
C LYS A 43 13.62 -7.01 -9.92
N LYS A 44 12.74 -7.86 -10.46
CA LYS A 44 11.39 -7.49 -10.91
C LYS A 44 10.37 -7.45 -9.77
N GLY A 45 10.78 -7.65 -8.51
CA GLY A 45 9.92 -7.55 -7.34
C GLY A 45 9.04 -6.29 -7.32
N ARG A 46 7.72 -6.48 -7.21
CA ARG A 46 6.70 -5.43 -7.09
C ARG A 46 5.85 -5.66 -5.85
N PHE A 47 5.72 -4.66 -5.00
CA PHE A 47 4.76 -4.63 -3.90
C PHE A 47 3.75 -3.52 -4.13
N ILE A 48 2.47 -3.85 -4.10
CA ILE A 48 1.38 -2.89 -4.28
C ILE A 48 0.55 -2.91 -3.01
N TYR A 49 0.45 -1.75 -2.36
CA TYR A 49 -0.46 -1.52 -1.27
C TYR A 49 -1.69 -0.78 -1.78
N THR A 50 -2.87 -1.42 -1.66
CA THR A 50 -4.14 -0.78 -1.98
C THR A 50 -4.50 0.24 -0.91
N GLY A 51 -4.35 1.50 -1.29
CA GLY A 51 -4.58 2.71 -0.53
C GLY A 51 -5.97 3.31 -0.73
N ASN A 52 -6.05 4.64 -0.54
CA ASN A 52 -7.16 5.49 -0.98
C ASN A 52 -6.66 6.92 -1.18
N PHE A 53 -7.50 7.81 -1.71
CA PHE A 53 -7.15 9.22 -1.97
C PHE A 53 -6.95 10.11 -0.71
N LEU A 54 -7.18 9.59 0.50
CA LEU A 54 -7.08 10.40 1.74
C LEU A 54 -5.63 10.76 2.10
N ASN A 55 -4.65 10.29 1.33
CA ASN A 55 -3.27 10.77 1.39
C ASN A 55 -3.07 12.13 0.71
N GLU A 56 -3.95 12.48 -0.24
CA GLU A 56 -3.90 13.74 -0.99
C GLU A 56 -4.95 14.73 -0.50
N THR A 57 -6.04 14.24 0.08
CA THR A 57 -7.19 15.07 0.48
C THR A 57 -7.65 14.76 1.90
N ILE A 58 -7.92 15.80 2.69
CA ILE A 58 -8.53 15.66 4.01
C ILE A 58 -10.04 15.78 3.89
N LEU A 59 -10.75 14.69 4.20
CA LEU A 59 -12.20 14.72 4.42
C LEU A 59 -12.49 14.97 5.91
N PRO A 60 -13.18 16.08 6.28
CA PRO A 60 -13.44 16.43 7.68
C PRO A 60 -14.63 15.65 8.26
N LEU A 61 -14.59 14.32 8.17
CA LEU A 61 -15.62 13.42 8.66
C LEU A 61 -15.02 12.44 9.68
N ALA A 62 -15.68 12.28 10.83
CA ALA A 62 -15.10 11.56 11.97
C ALA A 62 -14.90 10.06 11.69
N GLU A 63 -15.73 9.49 10.82
CA GLU A 63 -15.67 8.11 10.34
C GLU A 63 -14.42 7.81 9.51
N TYR A 64 -13.79 8.81 8.90
CA TYR A 64 -12.58 8.61 8.09
C TYR A 64 -11.27 8.78 8.87
N VAL A 65 -11.32 9.04 10.18
CA VAL A 65 -10.11 9.34 10.95
C VAL A 65 -9.16 8.14 11.01
N THR A 66 -9.62 6.93 11.37
CA THR A 66 -8.74 5.76 11.43
C THR A 66 -8.29 5.33 10.04
N LEU A 67 -9.20 5.41 9.05
CA LEU A 67 -8.91 5.12 7.66
C LEU A 67 -7.79 6.02 7.13
N GLY A 68 -7.94 7.34 7.24
CA GLY A 68 -6.97 8.32 6.81
C GLY A 68 -5.64 8.21 7.54
N VAL A 69 -5.64 8.03 8.87
CA VAL A 69 -4.39 7.88 9.64
C VAL A 69 -3.64 6.61 9.26
N GLY A 70 -4.32 5.46 9.25
CA GLY A 70 -3.69 4.16 8.95
C GLY A 70 -3.15 4.10 7.53
N LYS A 71 -3.93 4.58 6.56
CA LYS A 71 -3.56 4.58 5.13
C LYS A 71 -2.47 5.61 4.82
N ASN A 72 -2.41 6.75 5.50
CA ASN A 72 -1.31 7.70 5.37
C ASN A 72 0.01 7.19 5.96
N ALA A 73 -0.05 6.53 7.12
CA ALA A 73 1.11 5.86 7.67
C ALA A 73 1.66 4.82 6.67
N ALA A 74 0.76 4.07 6.03
CA ALA A 74 1.13 3.13 4.98
C ALA A 74 1.74 3.79 3.74
N TRP A 75 1.07 4.82 3.22
CA TRP A 75 1.57 5.63 2.12
C TRP A 75 3.01 6.11 2.36
N TYR A 76 3.31 6.63 3.55
CA TYR A 76 4.63 7.14 3.87
C TYR A 76 5.72 6.05 3.74
N TRP A 77 5.53 4.90 4.39
CA TRP A 77 6.58 3.88 4.36
C TRP A 77 6.72 3.19 3.01
N VAL A 78 5.63 3.04 2.25
CA VAL A 78 5.66 2.50 0.89
C VAL A 78 6.56 3.37 0.00
N ASN A 79 6.40 4.69 0.08
CA ASN A 79 7.21 5.63 -0.70
C ASN A 79 8.68 5.65 -0.25
N VAL A 80 8.93 5.56 1.07
CA VAL A 80 10.29 5.41 1.60
C VAL A 80 10.94 4.12 1.07
N ALA A 81 10.22 3.00 1.08
CA ALA A 81 10.72 1.72 0.57
C ALA A 81 11.06 1.78 -0.93
N ASP A 82 10.19 2.36 -1.76
CA ASP A 82 10.48 2.57 -3.20
C ASP A 82 11.75 3.41 -3.38
N GLY A 83 11.84 4.53 -2.64
CA GLY A 83 13.00 5.42 -2.68
C GLY A 83 14.32 4.73 -2.31
N LEU A 84 14.31 3.83 -1.32
CA LEU A 84 15.48 3.11 -0.86
C LEU A 84 15.88 1.95 -1.78
N TYR A 85 14.92 1.21 -2.33
CA TYR A 85 15.19 -0.05 -3.02
C TYR A 85 15.24 0.07 -4.55
N LYS A 86 14.57 1.04 -5.17
CA LYS A 86 14.46 1.10 -6.64
C LYS A 86 15.80 1.13 -7.38
N ALA A 87 16.77 1.91 -6.87
CA ALA A 87 18.05 2.11 -7.55
C ALA A 87 19.04 0.97 -7.30
N SER A 88 19.05 0.43 -6.09
CA SER A 88 20.02 -0.58 -5.65
C SER A 88 19.55 -2.01 -5.92
N LYS A 89 18.24 -2.27 -5.76
CA LYS A 89 17.64 -3.60 -5.86
C LYS A 89 16.77 -3.78 -7.11
N GLY A 90 16.28 -2.69 -7.71
CA GLY A 90 15.30 -2.75 -8.80
C GLY A 90 13.86 -3.02 -8.35
N TRP A 91 13.66 -3.33 -7.07
CA TRP A 91 12.33 -3.54 -6.48
C TRP A 91 11.54 -2.25 -6.41
N ARG A 92 10.23 -2.37 -6.64
CA ARG A 92 9.31 -1.23 -6.65
C ARG A 92 8.20 -1.42 -5.64
N PHE A 93 7.87 -0.32 -4.97
CA PHE A 93 6.79 -0.25 -3.99
C PHE A 93 5.80 0.81 -4.44
N PHE A 94 4.52 0.45 -4.49
CA PHE A 94 3.47 1.35 -4.95
C PHE A 94 2.35 1.44 -3.93
N TYR A 95 1.89 2.67 -3.71
CA TYR A 95 0.64 2.95 -3.03
C TYR A 95 -0.38 3.31 -4.10
N ALA A 96 -1.49 2.57 -4.18
CA ALA A 96 -2.45 2.73 -5.24
C ALA A 96 -3.86 2.95 -4.69
N ASP A 97 -4.49 4.05 -5.08
CA ASP A 97 -5.92 4.27 -4.88
C ASP A 97 -6.69 3.44 -5.91
N GLU A 98 -7.49 2.48 -5.46
CA GLU A 98 -8.21 1.58 -6.35
C GLU A 98 -9.35 2.32 -7.08
N ARG A 99 -9.35 2.20 -8.40
CA ARG A 99 -10.31 2.85 -9.30
C ARG A 99 -11.07 1.82 -10.12
N LYS A 100 -12.27 2.21 -10.54
CA LYS A 100 -13.01 1.54 -11.62
C LYS A 100 -12.34 1.79 -12.96
N GLU A 101 -12.76 1.06 -13.99
CA GLU A 101 -12.26 1.23 -15.36
C GLU A 101 -12.41 2.68 -15.89
N ASP A 102 -13.46 3.39 -15.46
CA ASP A 102 -13.71 4.79 -15.81
C ASP A 102 -12.89 5.80 -14.97
N GLY A 103 -12.01 5.32 -14.08
CA GLY A 103 -11.20 6.13 -13.18
C GLY A 103 -11.94 6.66 -11.95
N SER A 104 -13.24 6.37 -11.79
CA SER A 104 -13.98 6.74 -10.59
C SER A 104 -13.59 5.88 -9.38
N PHE A 105 -13.85 6.37 -8.17
CA PHE A 105 -13.49 5.69 -6.93
C PHE A 105 -14.27 4.37 -6.79
N ILE A 106 -13.60 3.31 -6.35
CA ILE A 106 -14.25 2.00 -6.14
C ILE A 106 -15.21 1.98 -4.94
N GLY A 107 -14.98 2.84 -3.94
CA GLY A 107 -15.79 2.90 -2.71
C GLY A 107 -15.71 1.60 -1.90
N ASP A 108 -16.86 1.06 -1.52
CA ASP A 108 -16.96 -0.10 -0.63
C ASP A 108 -16.93 -1.46 -1.36
N THR A 109 -16.54 -1.49 -2.63
CA THR A 109 -16.52 -2.73 -3.45
C THR A 109 -15.14 -3.04 -4.05
N PRO A 110 -14.07 -3.13 -3.24
CA PRO A 110 -12.71 -3.39 -3.75
C PRO A 110 -12.56 -4.81 -4.34
N GLY A 111 -11.70 -4.96 -5.34
CA GLY A 111 -11.44 -6.21 -6.05
C GLY A 111 -10.00 -6.33 -6.59
N PRO A 112 -9.53 -7.56 -6.89
CA PRO A 112 -8.17 -7.78 -7.42
C PRO A 112 -8.02 -7.40 -8.90
N GLU A 113 -9.08 -7.53 -9.71
CA GLU A 113 -9.05 -7.32 -11.17
C GLU A 113 -8.86 -5.83 -11.55
N SER A 114 -9.45 -4.92 -10.77
CA SER A 114 -9.35 -3.47 -10.92
C SER A 114 -7.91 -2.94 -10.69
N ASN A 115 -7.18 -3.51 -9.72
CA ASN A 115 -5.82 -3.04 -9.38
C ASN A 115 -4.72 -3.60 -10.29
N GLY A 116 -4.83 -4.87 -10.71
CA GLY A 116 -3.76 -5.57 -11.44
C GLY A 116 -3.50 -4.98 -12.83
N THR A 117 -4.55 -4.64 -13.58
CA THR A 117 -4.42 -4.22 -14.97
C THR A 117 -3.77 -2.84 -15.12
N PHE A 118 -4.07 -1.90 -14.22
CA PHE A 118 -3.51 -0.54 -14.28
C PHE A 118 -2.01 -0.50 -13.90
N LEU A 119 -1.61 -1.26 -12.87
CA LEU A 119 -0.26 -1.17 -12.30
C LEU A 119 0.74 -2.15 -12.93
N LEU A 120 0.27 -3.29 -13.45
CA LEU A 120 1.12 -4.31 -14.08
C LEU A 120 1.09 -4.22 -15.62
N GLY A 121 0.15 -3.48 -16.20
CA GLY A 121 -0.01 -3.28 -17.65
C GLY A 121 0.73 -2.06 -18.22
N ALA A 122 1.17 -1.12 -17.40
CA ALA A 122 1.98 0.03 -17.83
C ALA A 122 3.42 -0.42 -18.13
N ARG A 123 3.65 -0.88 -19.36
CA ARG A 123 4.97 -1.08 -19.97
C ARG A 123 5.45 0.19 -20.67
#